data_AF-A0A7W0QG72-F1
#
_entry.id   AF-A0A7W0QG72-F1
#
_cell.length_a   1.000
_cell.length_b   1.000
_cell.length_c   1.000
_cell.angle_alpha   90.00
_cell.angle_beta   90.00
_cell.angle_gamma   90.00
#
_symmetry.space_group_name_H-M   'P 1'
#
loop_
_entity.id
_entity.type
_entity.pdbx_description
1 polymer ?
#
loop_
_entity_poly.entity_id
_entity_poly.type
_entity_poly.pdbx_seq_one_letter_code
_entity_poly.pdbx_strand_id
1 'polypeptide(L)'
;MSTFDDPSPPRPLRTVTVTGTARASSPPDRATVSLGVQSRATAAGEALALASQRAGAVIAALRDLGGEGEMRTDSLSLWREEQPDGPRYVATNTVNATVGVGDVGAAIDAAATAAGDDFSLHGVSFSISDAAPLLEPLRALALADARA
;
A
#
# COMPACT_ATOMS: atom_id res chain seq x y z
N MET A 1 53.42 28.57 43.71
CA MET A 1 52.01 28.61 44.13
C MET A 1 51.20 28.83 42.86
N SER A 2 50.75 27.75 42.22
CA SER A 2 50.05 27.81 40.93
C SER A 2 48.60 28.24 41.14
N THR A 3 48.21 29.35 40.53
CA THR A 3 46.82 29.77 40.40
C THR A 3 46.15 28.86 39.36
N PHE A 4 45.10 28.16 39.79
CA PHE A 4 44.19 27.40 38.95
C PHE A 4 43.33 28.40 38.16
N ASP A 5 43.37 28.33 36.82
CA ASP A 5 42.48 29.07 35.93
C ASP A 5 41.12 28.32 35.91
N ASP A 6 40.07 28.95 36.42
CA ASP A 6 38.72 28.37 36.45
C ASP A 6 38.01 28.69 35.12
N PRO A 7 37.59 27.71 34.31
CA PRO A 7 36.90 27.98 33.06
C PRO A 7 35.52 28.58 33.32
N SER A 8 35.29 29.79 32.82
CA SER A 8 33.99 30.48 32.91
C SER A 8 32.85 29.60 32.35
N PRO A 9 31.67 29.55 33.00
CA PRO A 9 30.56 28.74 32.54
C PRO A 9 30.07 29.21 31.16
N PRO A 10 29.70 28.27 30.25
CA PRO A 10 29.22 28.63 28.93
C PRO A 10 27.94 29.49 29.05
N ARG A 11 27.95 30.65 28.41
CA ARG A 11 26.79 31.55 28.36
C ARG A 11 25.63 30.83 27.65
N PRO A 12 24.39 30.89 28.16
CA PRO A 12 23.25 30.23 27.52
C PRO A 12 23.07 30.80 26.11
N LEU A 13 23.11 29.90 25.12
CA LEU A 13 22.84 30.25 23.73
C LEU A 13 21.42 30.80 23.64
N ARG A 14 21.27 31.99 23.06
CA ARG A 14 19.96 32.58 22.77
C ARG A 14 19.46 31.97 21.47
N THR A 15 18.61 30.95 21.58
CA THR A 15 18.03 30.25 20.43
C THR A 15 16.57 30.66 20.24
N VAL A 16 16.17 30.87 18.99
CA VAL A 16 14.77 31.02 18.59
C VAL A 16 14.43 29.84 17.69
N THR A 17 13.41 29.08 18.07
CA THR A 17 12.88 27.96 17.28
C THR A 17 11.62 28.42 16.56
N VAL A 18 11.59 28.26 15.23
CA VAL A 18 10.43 28.63 14.41
C VAL A 18 10.00 27.44 13.57
N THR A 19 8.70 27.31 13.37
CA THR A 19 8.09 26.26 12.55
C THR A 19 7.45 26.93 11.35
N GLY A 20 7.85 26.53 10.14
CA GLY A 20 7.21 26.94 8.90
C GLY A 20 6.54 25.76 8.21
N THR A 21 5.45 26.03 7.49
CA THR A 21 4.64 25.01 6.82
C THR A 21 4.41 25.35 5.35
N ALA A 22 4.44 24.35 4.48
CA ALA A 22 4.08 24.50 3.07
C ALA A 22 3.31 23.26 2.60
N ARG A 23 2.36 23.44 1.68
CA ARG A 23 1.53 22.36 1.11
C ARG A 23 1.47 22.47 -0.42
N ALA A 24 1.52 21.34 -1.12
CA ALA A 24 1.24 21.22 -2.56
C ALA A 24 0.18 20.14 -2.79
N SER A 25 -0.57 20.27 -3.88
CA SER A 25 -1.56 19.29 -4.34
C SER A 25 -1.31 18.96 -5.80
N SER A 26 -1.37 17.68 -6.15
CA SER A 26 -1.23 17.17 -7.51
C SER A 26 -2.22 16.03 -7.72
N PRO A 27 -2.81 15.88 -8.91
CA PRO A 27 -3.63 14.72 -9.20
C PRO A 27 -2.79 13.43 -9.07
N PRO A 28 -3.35 12.34 -8.50
CA PRO A 28 -2.68 11.05 -8.43
C PRO A 28 -2.51 10.46 -9.83
N ASP A 29 -1.39 9.79 -10.07
CA ASP A 29 -1.04 9.14 -11.34
C ASP A 29 -1.00 7.61 -11.23
N ARG A 30 -1.17 7.07 -10.01
CA ARG A 30 -1.22 5.65 -9.70
C ARG A 30 -2.40 5.31 -8.80
N ALA A 31 -2.79 4.05 -8.89
CA ALA A 31 -3.74 3.44 -8.00
C ALA A 31 -3.26 2.04 -7.59
N THR A 32 -3.34 1.74 -6.31
CA THR A 32 -3.17 0.40 -5.78
C THR A 32 -4.53 -0.21 -5.53
N VAL A 33 -4.82 -1.30 -6.24
CA VAL A 33 -6.05 -2.07 -6.10
C VAL A 33 -5.75 -3.29 -5.24
N SER A 34 -6.56 -3.48 -4.19
CA SER A 34 -6.47 -4.64 -3.30
C SER A 34 -7.59 -5.62 -3.59
N LEU A 35 -7.21 -6.82 -4.02
CA LEU A 35 -8.09 -7.81 -4.60
C LEU A 35 -8.00 -9.10 -3.79
N GLY A 36 -9.13 -9.67 -3.44
CA GLY A 36 -9.26 -10.93 -2.76
C GLY A 36 -9.83 -12.00 -3.68
N VAL A 37 -9.28 -13.21 -3.57
CA VAL A 37 -9.93 -14.40 -4.08
C VAL A 37 -10.21 -15.34 -2.92
N GLN A 38 -11.44 -15.79 -2.83
CA GLN A 38 -11.86 -16.79 -1.86
C GLN A 38 -12.15 -18.12 -2.55
N SER A 39 -11.99 -19.20 -1.81
CA SER A 39 -12.44 -20.52 -2.25
C SER A 39 -12.90 -21.33 -1.04
N ARG A 40 -13.84 -22.25 -1.29
CA ARG A 40 -14.45 -23.08 -0.25
C ARG A 40 -14.40 -24.54 -0.67
N ALA A 41 -13.92 -25.42 0.19
CA ALA A 41 -13.92 -26.86 -0.04
C ALA A 41 -14.18 -27.63 1.26
N THR A 42 -14.50 -28.92 1.14
CA THR A 42 -14.67 -29.82 2.29
C THR A 42 -13.31 -30.27 2.86
N ALA A 43 -12.23 -30.12 2.09
CA ALA A 43 -10.87 -30.39 2.51
C ALA A 43 -9.98 -29.13 2.48
N ALA A 44 -9.14 -28.96 3.50
CA ALA A 44 -8.22 -27.83 3.62
C ALA A 44 -7.27 -27.70 2.42
N GLY A 45 -6.69 -28.80 1.96
CA GLY A 45 -5.74 -28.81 0.84
C GLY A 45 -6.39 -28.44 -0.49
N GLU A 46 -7.65 -28.83 -0.68
CA GLU A 46 -8.41 -28.49 -1.88
C GLU A 46 -8.76 -27.00 -1.92
N ALA A 47 -9.22 -26.44 -0.80
CA ALA A 47 -9.46 -24.99 -0.69
C ALA A 47 -8.16 -24.20 -0.99
N LEU A 48 -7.03 -24.63 -0.41
CA LEU A 48 -5.75 -23.95 -0.63
C LEU A 48 -5.30 -23.99 -2.10
N ALA A 49 -5.44 -25.16 -2.75
CA ALA A 49 -5.08 -25.34 -4.15
C ALA A 49 -5.96 -24.48 -5.08
N LEU A 50 -7.27 -24.45 -4.83
CA LEU A 50 -8.22 -23.62 -5.58
C LEU A 50 -7.93 -22.13 -5.41
N ALA A 51 -7.70 -21.66 -4.18
CA ALA A 51 -7.32 -20.27 -3.92
C ALA A 51 -6.03 -19.89 -4.66
N SER A 52 -5.02 -20.75 -4.63
CA SER A 52 -3.73 -20.52 -5.29
C SER A 52 -3.86 -20.48 -6.81
N GLN A 53 -4.65 -21.38 -7.40
CA GLN A 53 -4.91 -21.40 -8.84
C GLN A 53 -5.63 -20.12 -9.31
N ARG A 54 -6.67 -19.69 -8.58
CA ARG A 54 -7.41 -18.47 -8.88
C ARG A 54 -6.55 -17.22 -8.71
N ALA A 55 -5.75 -17.15 -7.65
CA ALA A 55 -4.80 -16.06 -7.45
C ALA A 55 -3.81 -15.98 -8.61
N GLY A 56 -3.29 -17.11 -9.08
CA GLY A 56 -2.43 -17.18 -10.26
C GLY A 56 -3.09 -16.67 -11.53
N ALA A 57 -4.37 -17.01 -11.75
CA ALA A 57 -5.14 -16.51 -12.89
C ALA A 57 -5.34 -14.98 -12.83
N VAL A 58 -5.66 -14.44 -11.65
CA VAL A 58 -5.78 -12.99 -11.43
C VAL A 58 -4.46 -12.29 -11.69
N ILE A 59 -3.35 -12.81 -11.16
CA ILE A 59 -2.02 -12.24 -11.40
C ILE A 59 -1.69 -12.25 -12.89
N ALA A 60 -2.00 -13.34 -13.61
CA ALA A 60 -1.78 -13.41 -15.05
C ALA A 60 -2.60 -12.36 -15.81
N ALA A 61 -3.89 -12.22 -15.50
CA ALA A 61 -4.77 -11.24 -16.14
C ALA A 61 -4.32 -9.79 -15.88
N LEU A 62 -3.80 -9.50 -14.68
CA LEU A 62 -3.30 -8.18 -14.31
C LEU A 62 -1.94 -7.85 -14.96
N ARG A 63 -1.11 -8.86 -15.24
CA ARG A 63 0.16 -8.68 -15.97
C ARG A 63 -0.07 -8.15 -17.39
N ASP A 64 -1.10 -8.66 -18.06
CA ASP A 64 -1.42 -8.29 -19.45
C ASP A 64 -1.87 -6.82 -19.58
N LEU A 65 -2.34 -6.21 -18.49
CA LEU A 65 -2.78 -4.80 -18.43
C LEU A 65 -1.65 -3.81 -18.12
N GLY A 66 -0.39 -4.25 -18.18
CA GLY A 66 0.77 -3.36 -18.01
C GLY A 66 1.15 -3.08 -16.56
N GLY A 67 0.69 -3.93 -15.63
CA GLY A 67 1.13 -3.93 -14.23
C GLY A 67 2.56 -4.41 -14.04
N GLU A 68 3.54 -3.89 -14.78
CA GLU A 68 4.95 -4.27 -14.57
C GLU A 68 5.53 -3.69 -13.27
N GLY A 69 4.81 -2.75 -12.63
CA GLY A 69 5.31 -2.01 -11.49
C GLY A 69 5.40 -2.82 -10.20
N GLU A 70 4.29 -3.35 -9.69
CA GLU A 70 4.27 -3.99 -8.36
C GLU A 70 2.98 -4.81 -8.21
N MET A 71 3.06 -6.10 -8.53
CA MET A 71 2.06 -7.07 -8.09
C MET A 71 2.65 -7.86 -6.94
N ARG A 72 1.96 -7.86 -5.80
CA ARG A 72 2.37 -8.58 -4.61
C ARG A 72 1.19 -9.36 -4.06
N THR A 73 1.40 -10.65 -3.82
CA THR A 73 0.52 -11.42 -2.95
C THR A 73 0.87 -11.06 -1.51
N ASP A 74 -0.08 -10.48 -0.81
CA ASP A 74 0.13 -9.98 0.55
C ASP A 74 -0.07 -11.08 1.59
N SER A 75 -1.13 -11.86 1.43
CA SER A 75 -1.54 -12.81 2.46
C SER A 75 -2.33 -13.97 1.90
N LEU A 76 -2.12 -15.14 2.51
CA LEU A 76 -2.90 -16.35 2.33
C LEU A 76 -3.38 -16.79 3.70
N SER A 77 -4.68 -16.96 3.83
CA SER A 77 -5.33 -17.34 5.08
C SER A 77 -6.25 -18.52 4.82
N LEU A 78 -6.33 -19.42 5.80
CA LEU A 78 -7.18 -20.60 5.77
C LEU A 78 -7.87 -20.69 7.13
N TRP A 79 -9.18 -20.81 7.13
CA TRP A 79 -9.94 -21.09 8.34
C TRP A 79 -10.99 -22.15 8.09
N ARG A 80 -11.39 -22.81 9.18
CA ARG A 80 -12.49 -23.76 9.20
C ARG A 80 -13.76 -23.02 9.58
N GLU A 81 -14.81 -23.24 8.81
CA GLU A 81 -16.14 -22.70 9.02
C GLU A 81 -17.08 -23.88 9.32
N GLU A 82 -17.74 -23.84 10.47
CA GLU A 82 -18.75 -24.84 10.80
C GLU A 82 -20.04 -24.50 10.05
N GLN A 83 -20.50 -25.39 9.16
CA GLN A 83 -21.80 -25.28 8.50
C GLN A 83 -22.76 -26.38 8.98
N PRO A 84 -24.09 -26.18 8.86
CA PRO A 84 -25.09 -27.16 9.29
C PRO A 84 -24.94 -28.53 8.64
N ASP A 85 -24.40 -28.55 7.42
CA ASP A 85 -24.14 -29.70 6.55
C ASP A 85 -22.72 -30.28 6.72
N GLY A 86 -21.90 -29.71 7.61
CA GLY A 86 -20.56 -30.18 7.94
C GLY A 86 -19.49 -29.08 7.87
N PRO A 87 -18.27 -29.33 8.37
CA PRO A 87 -17.20 -28.34 8.33
C PRO A 87 -16.76 -28.05 6.90
N ARG A 88 -16.62 -26.77 6.56
CA ARG A 88 -15.96 -26.31 5.33
C ARG A 88 -14.67 -25.59 5.65
N TYR A 89 -13.75 -25.62 4.70
CA TYR A 89 -12.53 -24.86 4.73
C TYR A 89 -12.62 -23.72 3.75
N VAL A 90 -12.32 -22.51 4.24
CA VAL A 90 -12.32 -21.29 3.46
C VAL A 90 -10.89 -20.81 3.36
N ALA A 91 -10.39 -20.70 2.14
CA ALA A 91 -9.08 -20.13 1.85
C ALA A 91 -9.25 -18.80 1.14
N THR A 92 -8.58 -17.77 1.65
CA THR A 92 -8.59 -16.42 1.09
C THR A 92 -7.17 -15.97 0.79
N ASN A 93 -6.96 -15.48 -0.42
CA ASN A 93 -5.70 -14.93 -0.88
C ASN A 93 -5.91 -13.48 -1.33
N THR A 94 -5.05 -12.57 -0.86
CA THR A 94 -5.11 -11.15 -1.21
C THR A 94 -3.92 -10.77 -2.09
N VAL A 95 -4.23 -10.15 -3.22
CA VAL A 95 -3.28 -9.65 -4.21
C VAL A 95 -3.44 -8.13 -4.31
N ASN A 96 -2.34 -7.41 -4.16
CA ASN A 96 -2.27 -6.00 -4.48
C ASN A 96 -1.62 -5.79 -5.83
N ALA A 97 -2.20 -4.93 -6.63
CA ALA A 97 -1.64 -4.50 -7.91
C ALA A 97 -1.63 -2.97 -7.98
N THR A 98 -0.48 -2.41 -8.36
CA THR A 98 -0.36 -0.99 -8.66
C THR A 98 -0.46 -0.77 -10.18
N VAL A 99 -1.42 0.06 -10.58
CA VAL A 99 -1.74 0.38 -11.98
C VAL A 99 -1.83 1.90 -12.19
N GLY A 100 -1.91 2.34 -13.44
CA GLY A 100 -2.24 3.72 -13.76
C GLY A 100 -3.67 4.06 -13.33
N VAL A 101 -3.91 5.32 -12.93
CA VAL A 101 -5.27 5.79 -12.54
C VAL A 101 -6.33 5.50 -13.61
N GLY A 102 -5.95 5.59 -14.89
CA GLY A 102 -6.86 5.32 -16.02
C GLY A 102 -7.18 3.83 -16.21
N ASP A 103 -6.35 2.94 -15.68
CA ASP A 103 -6.42 1.50 -15.94
C ASP A 103 -7.13 0.73 -14.80
N VAL A 104 -7.51 1.42 -13.71
CA VAL A 104 -8.15 0.81 -12.53
C VAL A 104 -9.39 0.01 -12.88
N GLY A 105 -10.28 0.57 -13.71
CA GLY A 105 -11.51 -0.10 -14.11
C GLY A 105 -11.22 -1.40 -14.87
N ALA A 106 -10.34 -1.33 -15.87
CA ALA A 106 -9.93 -2.48 -16.65
C ALA A 106 -9.24 -3.55 -15.79
N ALA A 107 -8.43 -3.14 -14.82
CA ALA A 107 -7.76 -4.04 -13.88
C ALA A 107 -8.76 -4.79 -12.99
N ILE A 108 -9.78 -4.10 -12.46
CA ILE A 108 -10.84 -4.71 -11.64
C ILE A 108 -11.65 -5.69 -12.49
N ASP A 109 -12.04 -5.30 -13.70
CA ASP A 109 -12.85 -6.15 -14.59
C ASP A 109 -12.10 -7.42 -15.01
N ALA A 110 -10.82 -7.30 -15.37
CA ALA A 110 -9.97 -8.44 -15.72
C ALA A 110 -9.74 -9.37 -14.53
N ALA A 111 -9.49 -8.81 -13.34
CA ALA A 111 -9.34 -9.60 -12.12
C ALA A 111 -10.63 -10.31 -11.72
N ALA A 112 -11.78 -9.63 -11.78
CA ALA A 112 -13.08 -10.23 -11.49
C ALA A 112 -13.39 -11.38 -12.46
N THR A 113 -13.12 -11.18 -13.75
CA THR A 113 -13.29 -12.21 -14.78
C THR A 113 -12.39 -13.43 -14.54
N ALA A 114 -11.13 -13.19 -14.13
CA ALA A 114 -10.16 -14.26 -13.87
C ALA A 114 -10.41 -15.00 -12.53
N ALA A 115 -10.86 -14.29 -11.50
CA ALA A 115 -11.17 -14.84 -10.18
C ALA A 115 -12.48 -15.64 -10.16
N GLY A 116 -13.46 -15.24 -10.99
CA GLY A 116 -14.81 -15.79 -10.98
C GLY A 116 -15.65 -15.29 -9.81
N ASP A 117 -16.71 -16.05 -9.48
CA ASP A 117 -17.77 -15.62 -8.56
C ASP A 117 -17.33 -15.39 -7.09
N ASP A 118 -16.14 -15.86 -6.71
CA ASP A 118 -15.58 -15.67 -5.35
C ASP A 118 -14.53 -14.53 -5.31
N PHE A 119 -14.66 -13.57 -6.22
CA PHE A 119 -13.90 -12.32 -6.21
C PHE A 119 -14.38 -11.39 -5.09
N SER A 120 -13.43 -10.74 -4.42
CA SER A 120 -13.70 -9.70 -3.42
C SER A 120 -12.81 -8.48 -3.68
N LEU A 121 -13.40 -7.31 -3.91
CA LEU A 121 -12.67 -6.05 -3.94
C LEU A 121 -12.53 -5.52 -2.51
N HIS A 122 -11.31 -5.50 -1.99
CA HIS A 122 -11.04 -4.96 -0.65
C HIS A 122 -10.95 -3.43 -0.65
N GLY A 123 -10.48 -2.84 -1.75
CA GLY A 123 -10.46 -1.40 -1.93
C GLY A 123 -9.51 -0.91 -3.03
N VAL A 124 -9.57 0.39 -3.28
CA VAL A 124 -8.68 1.11 -4.20
C VAL A 124 -8.10 2.30 -3.46
N SER A 125 -6.78 2.45 -3.53
CA SER A 125 -6.05 3.60 -2.99
C SER A 125 -5.35 4.34 -4.13
N PHE A 126 -5.37 5.66 -4.11
CA PHE A 126 -4.73 6.49 -5.13
C PHE A 126 -3.48 7.15 -4.57
N SER A 127 -2.40 7.14 -5.36
CA SER A 127 -1.09 7.65 -4.95
C SER A 127 -0.42 8.43 -6.08
N ILE A 128 0.60 9.20 -5.71
CA ILE A 128 1.51 9.88 -6.63
C ILE A 128 2.80 9.05 -6.65
N SER A 129 3.24 8.60 -7.82
CA SER A 129 4.43 7.76 -8.00
C SER A 129 5.69 8.42 -7.48
N ASP A 130 5.85 9.71 -7.79
CA ASP A 130 7.01 10.51 -7.40
C ASP A 130 6.58 11.84 -6.78
N ALA A 131 6.65 11.90 -5.45
CA ALA A 131 6.39 13.11 -4.69
C ALA A 131 7.63 14.01 -4.55
N ALA A 132 8.83 13.55 -4.92
CA ALA A 132 10.07 14.32 -4.78
C ALA A 132 10.04 15.69 -5.48
N PRO A 133 9.57 15.83 -6.74
CA PRO A 133 9.50 17.13 -7.41
C PRO A 133 8.47 18.08 -6.78
N LEU A 134 7.48 17.55 -6.04
CA LEU A 134 6.55 18.36 -5.27
C LEU A 134 7.16 18.83 -3.94
N LEU A 135 8.06 18.04 -3.35
CA LEU A 135 8.64 18.31 -2.04
C LEU A 135 9.80 19.32 -2.06
N GLU A 136 10.61 19.36 -3.12
CA GLU A 136 11.71 20.35 -3.23
C GLU A 136 11.26 21.81 -3.10
N PRO A 137 10.30 22.32 -3.91
CA PRO A 137 9.83 23.70 -3.79
C PRO A 137 9.12 23.96 -2.44
N LEU A 138 8.43 22.95 -1.89
CA LEU A 138 7.77 23.07 -0.59
C LEU A 138 8.74 23.24 0.57
N ARG A 139 9.90 22.57 0.54
CA ARG A 139 10.92 22.76 1.58
C ARG A 139 11.43 24.20 1.58
N ALA A 140 11.66 24.79 0.41
CA ALA A 140 12.09 26.18 0.30
C ALA A 140 11.00 27.16 0.82
N LEU A 141 9.74 26.91 0.47
CA LEU A 141 8.60 27.72 0.94
C LEU A 141 8.39 27.60 2.46
N ALA A 142 8.49 26.39 3.02
CA ALA A 142 8.39 26.18 4.47
C ALA A 142 9.52 26.87 5.22
N LEU A 143 10.73 26.93 4.63
CA LEU A 143 11.85 27.66 5.22
C LEU A 143 11.66 29.18 5.15
N ALA A 144 11.02 29.69 4.10
CA ALA A 144 10.65 31.10 4.00
C ALA A 144 9.56 31.47 5.01
N ASP A 145 8.54 30.62 5.17
CA ASP A 145 7.47 30.76 6.18
C ASP A 145 8.04 30.75 7.61
N ALA A 146 9.01 29.88 7.90
CA ALA A 146 9.70 29.85 9.20
C ALA A 146 10.57 31.10 9.48
N ARG A 147 10.86 31.92 8.46
CA ARG A 147 11.66 33.14 8.59
C ARG A 147 10.81 34.42 8.64
N ALA A 148 9.55 34.34 8.21
CA ALA A 148 8.60 35.45 8.19
C ALA A 148 8.02 35.70 9.60
#